data_AF-A0A2L2X380-F1
#
_entry.id   AF-A0A2L2X380-F1
#
_cell.length_a   1.000
_cell.length_b   1.000
_cell.length_c   1.000
_cell.angle_alpha   90.00
_cell.angle_beta   90.00
_cell.angle_gamma   90.00
#
_symmetry.space_group_name_H-M   'P 1'
#
loop_
_entity.id
_entity.type
_entity.pdbx_description
1 polymer ?
#
loop_
_entity_poly.entity_id
_entity_poly.type
_entity_poly.pdbx_seq_one_letter_code
_entity_poly.pdbx_strand_id
1 'polypeptide(L)'
;MIEPCRRPTDARYGENPNRLGHYFQYQVILKPSPENAQDIYLNSLTALGIDLSKHDVRFVEDNWEIKKKSPIPIIADIHFDYRLAISCLKNGVDGLRLNPGNIGGVERVRKVVELAKKMKTPIRIGVNGGSLEKKLEGDKSLSVSEKMVKSAMAHIKILEELDFDLIKVSLKSSDVKSTINAYRLIYPLIPYPLHLGVTEAGTYKGGVIKSAIGIGALLSEGIGDTIRVSLTESPLEEVRVGWEILKALKLRERGVNFISCPTCGRCQIDLITLAKQVEERFSRIEEPITIATMGCAVNGPNEARHADYGIAGGISEGCIFKKGELIKKVPQDALLLELEGIILTDTANG
;
A
#
# COMPACT_ATOMS: atom_id res chain seq x y z
N MET A 1 -16.23 0.71 -3.41
CA MET A 1 -16.57 1.55 -4.60
C MET A 1 -15.25 2.11 -5.11
N ILE A 2 -14.90 1.98 -6.40
CA ILE A 2 -13.76 2.76 -6.92
C ILE A 2 -14.22 4.21 -6.89
N GLU A 3 -13.48 5.04 -6.16
CA GLU A 3 -13.79 6.45 -6.04
C GLU A 3 -13.64 7.17 -7.38
N PRO A 4 -14.34 8.30 -7.56
CA PRO A 4 -14.26 9.07 -8.78
C PRO A 4 -12.79 9.34 -9.13
N CYS A 5 -12.40 8.94 -10.34
CA CYS A 5 -11.05 9.06 -10.87
C CYS A 5 -10.68 10.53 -11.20
N ARG A 6 -11.37 11.50 -10.60
CA ARG A 6 -11.13 12.93 -10.76
C ARG A 6 -10.72 13.50 -9.42
N ARG A 7 -9.53 14.11 -9.35
CA ARG A 7 -9.12 14.86 -8.17
C ARG A 7 -10.01 16.11 -8.10
N PRO A 8 -10.64 16.41 -6.96
CA PRO A 8 -11.47 17.60 -6.87
C PRO A 8 -10.62 18.86 -7.09
N THR A 9 -11.19 19.84 -7.80
CA THR A 9 -10.48 21.02 -8.32
C THR A 9 -9.90 21.94 -7.24
N ASP A 10 -10.42 21.84 -6.02
CA ASP A 10 -10.05 22.56 -4.79
C ASP A 10 -8.84 21.95 -4.06
N ALA A 11 -8.39 20.74 -4.42
CA ALA A 11 -7.23 20.09 -3.80
C ALA A 11 -5.89 20.83 -4.05
N ARG A 12 -5.87 21.81 -4.96
CA ARG A 12 -4.67 22.57 -5.35
C ARG A 12 -4.36 23.77 -4.44
N TYR A 13 -5.37 24.30 -3.74
CA TYR A 13 -5.24 25.49 -2.91
C TYR A 13 -6.02 25.27 -1.62
N GLY A 14 -5.30 24.94 -0.55
CA GLY A 14 -5.90 24.55 0.71
C GLY A 14 -6.64 25.70 1.38
N GLU A 15 -7.96 25.59 1.47
CA GLU A 15 -8.82 26.15 2.55
C GLU A 15 -10.16 25.39 2.64
N ASN A 16 -10.21 24.08 2.32
CA ASN A 16 -11.45 23.31 2.50
C ASN A 16 -11.47 22.65 3.90
N PRO A 17 -12.29 23.15 4.86
CA PRO A 17 -12.41 22.57 6.20
C PRO A 17 -13.11 21.19 6.22
N ASN A 18 -13.68 20.74 5.09
CA ASN A 18 -14.32 19.43 4.93
C ASN A 18 -13.39 18.35 4.36
N ARG A 19 -12.07 18.50 4.56
CA ARG A 19 -11.00 17.53 4.17
C ARG A 19 -11.06 16.20 4.96
N LEU A 20 -12.23 15.75 5.38
CA LEU A 20 -12.45 14.56 6.21
C LEU A 20 -12.47 13.23 5.41
N GLY A 21 -12.34 13.30 4.08
CA GLY A 21 -12.26 12.14 3.21
C GLY A 21 -10.88 11.98 2.57
N HIS A 22 -9.83 11.71 3.36
CA HIS A 22 -8.54 11.27 2.84
C HIS A 22 -8.61 9.79 2.45
N TYR A 23 -9.25 9.52 1.31
CA TYR A 23 -9.44 8.16 0.84
C TYR A 23 -8.20 7.67 0.09
N PHE A 24 -7.18 7.26 0.83
CA PHE A 24 -6.06 6.51 0.24
C PHE A 24 -6.53 5.11 -0.14
N GLN A 25 -6.65 4.84 -1.44
CA GLN A 25 -6.96 3.50 -1.92
C GLN A 25 -5.67 2.66 -2.00
N TYR A 26 -5.66 1.50 -1.35
CA TYR A 26 -4.58 0.52 -1.51
C TYR A 26 -4.80 -0.29 -2.79
N GLN A 27 -3.72 -0.53 -3.53
CA GLN A 27 -3.75 -1.46 -4.65
C GLN A 27 -2.65 -2.50 -4.51
N VAL A 28 -3.07 -3.76 -4.54
CA VAL A 28 -2.20 -4.93 -4.59
C VAL A 28 -2.16 -5.44 -6.03
N ILE A 29 -1.03 -5.98 -6.45
CA ILE A 29 -0.95 -6.74 -7.70
C ILE A 29 -0.94 -8.22 -7.35
N LEU A 30 -1.81 -8.99 -8.02
CA LEU A 30 -1.66 -10.44 -8.07
C LEU A 30 -0.38 -10.73 -8.84
N LYS A 31 0.61 -11.30 -8.15
CA LYS A 31 1.87 -11.71 -8.77
C LYS A 31 1.57 -12.88 -9.71
N PRO A 32 2.31 -13.00 -10.83
CA PRO A 32 2.16 -14.17 -11.68
C PRO A 32 2.31 -15.43 -10.82
N SER A 33 1.48 -16.44 -11.11
CA SER A 33 1.67 -17.76 -10.51
C SER A 33 3.12 -18.20 -10.74
N PRO A 34 3.81 -18.74 -9.72
CA PRO A 34 5.13 -19.32 -9.93
C PRO A 34 5.04 -20.35 -11.07
N GLU A 35 6.11 -20.50 -11.85
CA GLU A 35 6.12 -21.38 -13.02
C GLU A 35 5.69 -22.83 -12.70
N ASN A 36 5.87 -23.25 -11.44
CA ASN A 36 5.49 -24.54 -10.88
C ASN A 36 4.35 -24.46 -9.84
N ALA A 37 3.43 -23.49 -9.96
CA ALA A 37 2.34 -23.31 -8.99
C ALA A 37 1.49 -24.57 -8.75
N GLN A 38 1.28 -25.37 -9.81
CA GLN A 38 0.58 -26.65 -9.71
C GLN A 38 1.39 -27.66 -8.90
N ASP A 39 2.70 -27.77 -9.12
CA ASP A 39 3.56 -28.68 -8.37
C ASP A 39 3.64 -28.29 -6.89
N ILE A 40 3.74 -26.99 -6.58
CA ILE A 40 3.72 -26.49 -5.21
C ILE A 40 2.39 -26.85 -4.52
N TYR A 41 1.27 -26.68 -5.21
CA TYR A 41 -0.05 -27.02 -4.70
C TYR A 41 -0.21 -28.53 -4.47
N LEU A 42 0.15 -29.37 -5.45
CA LEU A 42 0.08 -30.83 -5.34
C LEU A 42 1.00 -31.37 -4.22
N ASN A 43 2.20 -30.81 -4.08
CA ASN A 43 3.11 -31.13 -2.98
C ASN A 43 2.53 -30.74 -1.62
N SER A 44 1.80 -29.62 -1.52
CA SER A 44 1.12 -29.22 -0.28
C SER A 44 -0.01 -30.18 0.11
N LEU A 45 -0.78 -30.71 -0.86
CA LEU A 45 -1.81 -31.71 -0.60
C LEU A 45 -1.20 -33.03 -0.11
N THR A 46 -0.09 -33.43 -0.73
CA THR A 46 0.68 -34.62 -0.31
C THR A 46 1.20 -34.46 1.12
N ALA A 47 1.72 -33.28 1.47
CA ALA A 47 2.19 -32.96 2.82
C ALA A 47 1.07 -32.96 3.87
N LEU A 48 -0.18 -32.75 3.47
CA LEU A 48 -1.38 -32.87 4.30
C LEU A 48 -1.92 -34.31 4.38
N GLY A 49 -1.22 -35.28 3.79
CA GLY A 49 -1.59 -36.70 3.80
C GLY A 49 -2.61 -37.11 2.72
N ILE A 50 -2.88 -36.24 1.75
CA ILE A 50 -3.78 -36.54 0.63
C ILE A 50 -2.99 -37.30 -0.45
N ASP A 51 -3.33 -38.57 -0.64
CA ASP A 51 -2.71 -39.44 -1.64
C ASP A 51 -3.29 -39.15 -3.04
N LEU A 52 -2.51 -38.47 -3.89
CA LEU A 52 -2.90 -38.09 -5.25
C LEU A 52 -3.15 -39.28 -6.20
N SER A 53 -2.72 -40.49 -5.82
CA SER A 53 -3.04 -41.73 -6.58
C SER A 53 -4.43 -42.28 -6.27
N LYS A 54 -5.03 -41.85 -5.14
CA LYS A 54 -6.35 -42.29 -4.66
C LYS A 54 -7.41 -41.19 -4.69
N HIS A 55 -7.00 -39.93 -4.84
CA HIS A 55 -7.89 -38.76 -4.84
C HIS A 55 -7.81 -38.05 -6.21
N ASP A 56 -8.94 -37.97 -6.92
CA ASP A 56 -9.07 -37.30 -8.22
C ASP A 56 -9.01 -35.77 -8.04
N VAL A 57 -7.84 -35.18 -8.23
CA VAL A 57 -7.65 -33.73 -8.22
C VAL A 57 -7.88 -33.19 -9.62
N ARG A 58 -8.99 -32.46 -9.81
CA ARG A 58 -9.32 -31.84 -11.10
C ARG A 58 -8.89 -30.39 -11.15
N PHE A 59 -8.03 -30.07 -12.11
CA PHE A 59 -7.78 -28.70 -12.53
C PHE A 59 -8.89 -28.29 -13.51
N VAL A 60 -9.68 -27.28 -13.14
CA VAL A 60 -10.70 -26.68 -14.02
C VAL A 60 -10.07 -25.48 -14.70
N GLU A 61 -10.26 -25.35 -16.02
CA GLU A 61 -9.70 -24.27 -16.86
C GLU A 61 -10.02 -22.88 -16.26
N ASP A 62 -8.99 -22.04 -16.13
CA ASP A 62 -9.05 -20.79 -15.38
C ASP A 62 -10.05 -19.79 -15.99
N ASN A 63 -11.05 -19.41 -15.19
CA ASN A 63 -12.06 -18.41 -15.56
C ASN A 63 -11.62 -16.96 -15.30
N TRP A 64 -10.31 -16.67 -15.28
CA TRP A 64 -9.73 -15.38 -14.83
C TRP A 64 -10.34 -14.14 -15.51
N GLU A 65 -10.93 -14.30 -16.70
CA GLU A 65 -11.66 -13.25 -17.41
C GLU A 65 -13.00 -12.89 -16.74
N ILE A 66 -13.61 -13.76 -15.95
CA ILE A 66 -14.92 -13.57 -15.35
C ILE A 66 -14.78 -12.93 -13.96
N LYS A 67 -15.21 -11.67 -13.82
CA LYS A 67 -15.53 -11.10 -12.52
C LYS A 67 -16.78 -11.79 -11.94
N LYS A 68 -16.62 -12.98 -11.38
CA LYS A 68 -17.64 -13.57 -10.50
C LYS A 68 -17.12 -13.52 -9.05
N LYS A 69 -17.68 -12.57 -8.30
CA LYS A 69 -17.68 -12.48 -6.82
C LYS A 69 -16.43 -11.92 -6.10
N SER A 70 -15.67 -10.99 -6.70
CA SER A 70 -14.69 -10.24 -5.89
C SER A 70 -15.39 -9.18 -5.03
N PRO A 71 -15.20 -9.16 -3.70
CA PRO A 71 -15.73 -8.11 -2.82
C PRO A 71 -14.98 -6.78 -2.98
N ILE A 72 -13.82 -6.80 -3.65
CA ILE A 72 -12.98 -5.63 -3.90
C ILE A 72 -12.89 -5.32 -5.40
N PRO A 73 -12.71 -4.04 -5.79
CA PRO A 73 -12.56 -3.69 -7.19
C PRO A 73 -11.31 -4.27 -7.85
N ILE A 74 -11.44 -4.73 -9.10
CA ILE A 74 -10.34 -5.34 -9.87
C ILE A 74 -9.85 -4.37 -10.95
N ILE A 75 -8.53 -4.23 -11.08
CA ILE A 75 -7.88 -3.44 -12.14
C ILE A 75 -7.05 -4.39 -13.02
N ALA A 76 -7.36 -4.46 -14.31
CA ALA A 76 -6.59 -5.26 -15.27
C ALA A 76 -5.35 -4.48 -15.77
N ASP A 77 -4.19 -5.13 -15.77
CA ASP A 77 -2.92 -4.54 -16.21
C ASP A 77 -2.60 -4.93 -17.66
N ILE A 78 -2.84 -4.01 -18.60
CA ILE A 78 -2.73 -4.26 -20.04
C ILE A 78 -1.54 -3.50 -20.61
N HIS A 79 -0.69 -4.21 -21.36
CA HIS A 79 0.56 -3.65 -21.88
C HIS A 79 0.50 -3.26 -23.36
N PHE A 80 -0.03 -4.14 -24.23
CA PHE A 80 0.05 -3.95 -25.69
C PHE A 80 -1.24 -4.29 -26.45
N ASP A 81 -1.93 -5.38 -26.08
CA ASP A 81 -3.07 -5.86 -26.87
C ASP A 81 -4.39 -5.24 -26.41
N TYR A 82 -4.95 -4.37 -27.26
CA TYR A 82 -6.24 -3.73 -27.03
C TYR A 82 -7.42 -4.71 -26.95
N ARG A 83 -7.31 -5.90 -27.57
CA ARG A 83 -8.36 -6.93 -27.53
C ARG A 83 -8.54 -7.47 -26.10
N LEU A 84 -7.44 -7.60 -25.35
CA LEU A 84 -7.48 -7.96 -23.93
C LEU A 84 -8.18 -6.88 -23.11
N ALA A 85 -7.87 -5.60 -23.35
CA ALA A 85 -8.57 -4.49 -22.69
C ALA A 85 -10.09 -4.53 -22.95
N ILE A 86 -10.50 -4.77 -24.20
CA ILE A 86 -11.92 -4.92 -24.56
C ILE A 86 -12.55 -6.14 -23.88
N SER A 87 -11.86 -7.28 -23.83
CA SER A 87 -12.34 -8.50 -23.14
C SER A 87 -12.57 -8.23 -21.66
N CYS A 88 -11.59 -7.64 -20.96
CA CYS A 88 -11.71 -7.29 -19.54
C CYS A 88 -12.87 -6.34 -19.26
N LEU A 89 -13.07 -5.32 -20.12
CA LEU A 89 -14.19 -4.39 -20.01
C LEU A 89 -15.55 -5.10 -20.17
N LYS A 90 -15.69 -5.98 -21.17
CA LYS A 90 -16.92 -6.76 -21.39
C LYS A 90 -17.25 -7.67 -20.21
N ASN A 91 -16.22 -8.19 -19.53
CA ASN A 91 -16.40 -9.03 -18.36
C ASN A 91 -16.50 -8.25 -17.03
N GLY A 92 -16.58 -6.92 -17.07
CA GLY A 92 -16.94 -6.09 -15.92
C GLY A 92 -15.77 -5.72 -14.99
N VAL A 93 -14.53 -5.66 -15.50
CA VAL A 93 -13.40 -5.12 -14.74
C VAL A 93 -13.68 -3.69 -14.26
N ASP A 94 -13.23 -3.34 -13.05
CA ASP A 94 -13.52 -2.05 -12.45
C ASP A 94 -12.54 -0.95 -12.87
N GLY A 95 -11.37 -1.31 -13.40
CA GLY A 95 -10.42 -0.35 -13.96
C GLY A 95 -9.42 -1.00 -14.91
N LEU A 96 -8.77 -0.18 -15.73
CA LEU A 96 -7.65 -0.60 -16.57
C LEU A 96 -6.37 0.11 -16.14
N ARG A 97 -5.22 -0.55 -16.21
CA ARG A 97 -3.91 0.11 -16.36
C ARG A 97 -3.51 -0.08 -17.81
N LEU A 98 -3.31 1.03 -18.52
CA LEU A 98 -2.97 1.03 -19.92
C LEU A 98 -2.18 2.28 -20.29
N ASN A 99 -1.16 2.13 -21.12
CA ASN A 99 -0.46 3.26 -21.75
C ASN A 99 -0.94 3.39 -23.21
N PRO A 100 -1.74 4.42 -23.56
CA PRO A 100 -2.30 4.60 -24.90
C PRO A 100 -1.27 4.54 -26.04
N GLY A 101 -0.05 5.04 -25.82
CA GLY A 101 1.01 5.00 -26.84
C GLY A 101 1.49 3.58 -27.21
N ASN A 102 1.27 2.59 -26.35
CA ASN A 102 1.74 1.22 -26.55
C ASN A 102 0.72 0.32 -27.27
N ILE A 103 -0.49 0.82 -27.51
CA ILE A 103 -1.64 0.04 -28.02
C ILE A 103 -1.62 -0.12 -29.56
N GLY A 104 -0.64 0.49 -30.23
CA GLY A 104 -0.40 0.29 -31.66
C GLY A 104 -1.38 1.06 -32.55
N GLY A 105 -1.75 2.29 -32.15
CA GLY A 105 -2.45 3.26 -33.01
C GLY A 105 -3.71 3.85 -32.37
N VAL A 106 -4.02 5.09 -32.76
CA VAL A 106 -5.15 5.88 -32.22
C VAL A 106 -6.49 5.16 -32.41
N GLU A 107 -6.69 4.47 -33.54
CA GLU A 107 -7.92 3.73 -33.83
C GLU A 107 -8.20 2.62 -32.81
N ARG A 108 -7.14 1.93 -32.37
CA ARG A 108 -7.25 0.85 -31.37
C ARG A 108 -7.52 1.43 -29.99
N VAL A 109 -6.87 2.53 -29.64
CA VAL A 109 -7.12 3.26 -28.39
C VAL A 109 -8.58 3.75 -28.36
N ARG A 110 -9.09 4.31 -29.47
CA ARG A 110 -10.48 4.79 -29.57
C ARG A 110 -11.49 3.70 -29.22
N LYS A 111 -11.33 2.49 -29.77
CA LYS A 111 -12.20 1.34 -29.44
C LYS A 111 -12.21 1.01 -27.94
N VAL A 112 -11.05 1.07 -27.28
CA VAL A 112 -10.96 0.83 -25.83
C VAL A 112 -11.63 1.97 -25.06
N VAL A 113 -11.37 3.22 -25.44
CA VAL A 113 -11.91 4.41 -24.78
C VAL A 113 -13.43 4.47 -24.90
N GLU A 114 -14.01 4.22 -26.08
CA GLU A 114 -15.47 4.21 -26.28
C GLU A 114 -16.15 3.20 -25.35
N LEU A 115 -15.58 2.00 -25.23
CA LEU A 115 -16.12 0.99 -24.34
C LEU A 115 -15.91 1.36 -22.87
N ALA A 116 -14.75 1.90 -22.50
CA ALA A 116 -14.47 2.39 -21.15
C ALA A 116 -15.43 3.51 -20.73
N LYS A 117 -15.77 4.45 -21.64
CA LYS A 117 -16.79 5.49 -21.42
C LYS A 117 -18.15 4.87 -21.15
N LYS A 118 -18.58 3.94 -22.00
CA LYS A 118 -19.88 3.25 -21.86
C LYS A 118 -20.00 2.52 -20.52
N MET A 119 -18.92 1.88 -20.09
CA MET A 119 -18.85 1.13 -18.83
C MET A 119 -18.53 1.99 -17.61
N LYS A 120 -18.19 3.28 -17.81
CA LYS A 120 -17.67 4.20 -16.78
C LYS A 120 -16.44 3.65 -16.05
N THR A 121 -15.59 2.93 -16.77
CA THR A 121 -14.39 2.28 -16.24
C THR A 121 -13.18 3.21 -16.35
N PRO A 122 -12.52 3.60 -15.24
CA PRO A 122 -11.33 4.46 -15.29
C PRO A 122 -10.11 3.77 -15.90
N ILE A 123 -9.22 4.59 -16.48
CA ILE A 123 -7.94 4.15 -17.05
C ILE A 123 -6.78 4.79 -16.27
N ARG A 124 -5.87 3.95 -15.78
CA ARG A 124 -4.59 4.38 -15.22
C ARG A 124 -3.51 4.39 -16.28
N ILE A 125 -2.94 5.56 -16.55
CA ILE A 125 -1.67 5.70 -17.28
C ILE A 125 -0.53 5.40 -16.30
N GLY A 126 0.35 4.46 -16.66
CA GLY A 126 1.47 4.04 -15.81
C GLY A 126 2.79 4.06 -16.52
N VAL A 127 3.51 5.18 -16.39
CA VAL A 127 4.84 5.41 -16.95
C VAL A 127 5.91 4.89 -16.01
N ASN A 128 6.81 4.05 -16.54
CA ASN A 128 7.95 3.52 -15.80
C ASN A 128 9.26 4.07 -16.39
N GLY A 129 10.16 4.56 -15.53
CA GLY A 129 11.43 5.14 -15.96
C GLY A 129 12.35 4.17 -16.73
N GLY A 130 12.24 2.86 -16.45
CA GLY A 130 13.00 1.82 -17.14
C GLY A 130 12.42 1.37 -18.49
N SER A 131 11.24 1.85 -18.88
CA SER A 131 10.56 1.42 -20.12
C SER A 131 9.99 2.61 -20.91
N LEU A 132 10.74 3.71 -20.96
CA LEU A 132 10.37 4.91 -21.70
C LEU A 132 10.44 4.68 -23.21
N GLU A 133 9.72 5.49 -23.99
CA GLU A 133 9.78 5.46 -25.44
C GLU A 133 11.17 5.83 -25.94
N LYS A 134 11.70 5.11 -26.94
CA LYS A 134 13.07 5.28 -27.47
C LYS A 134 13.46 6.74 -27.78
N LYS A 135 12.50 7.54 -28.26
CA LYS A 135 12.72 8.97 -28.57
C LYS A 135 13.03 9.79 -27.32
N LEU A 136 12.37 9.52 -26.19
CA LEU A 136 12.63 10.19 -24.91
C LEU A 136 13.86 9.60 -24.23
N GLU A 137 14.07 8.29 -24.34
CA GLU A 137 15.24 7.62 -23.77
C GLU A 137 16.56 8.24 -24.30
N GLY A 138 16.66 8.43 -25.62
CA GLY A 138 17.85 9.00 -26.27
C GLY A 138 18.10 10.49 -26.03
N ASP A 139 17.13 11.23 -25.47
CA ASP A 139 17.26 12.66 -25.22
C ASP A 139 18.11 12.93 -23.96
N LYS A 140 19.40 13.26 -24.14
CA LYS A 140 20.32 13.52 -23.01
C LYS A 140 20.09 14.88 -22.35
N SER A 141 19.27 15.76 -22.94
CA SER A 141 18.99 17.08 -22.36
C SER A 141 18.03 17.03 -21.17
N LEU A 142 17.34 15.90 -20.99
CA LEU A 142 16.30 15.72 -19.98
C LEU A 142 16.74 14.74 -18.90
N SER A 143 16.42 15.06 -17.66
CA SER A 143 16.45 14.12 -16.55
C SER A 143 15.44 12.98 -16.75
N VAL A 144 15.65 11.86 -16.05
CA VAL A 144 14.69 10.73 -16.07
C VAL A 144 13.29 11.19 -15.65
N SER A 145 13.21 12.04 -14.62
CA SER A 145 11.95 12.61 -14.13
C SER A 145 11.22 13.42 -15.20
N GLU A 146 11.90 14.30 -15.92
CA GLU A 146 11.30 15.09 -17.01
C GLU A 146 10.84 14.23 -18.18
N LYS A 147 11.61 13.19 -18.54
CA LYS A 147 11.21 12.21 -19.57
C LYS A 147 9.92 11.50 -19.17
N MET A 148 9.83 11.05 -17.92
CA MET A 148 8.64 10.39 -17.40
C MET A 148 7.41 11.31 -17.45
N VAL A 149 7.55 12.58 -17.05
CA VAL A 149 6.45 13.56 -17.13
C VAL A 149 6.04 13.80 -18.58
N LYS A 150 7.00 13.97 -19.51
CA LYS A 150 6.68 14.14 -20.93
C LYS A 150 5.92 12.95 -21.52
N SER A 151 6.34 11.73 -21.20
CA SER A 151 5.63 10.50 -21.63
C SER A 151 4.21 10.46 -21.06
N ALA A 152 4.03 10.76 -19.77
CA ALA A 152 2.72 10.77 -19.13
C ALA A 152 1.79 11.81 -19.77
N MET A 153 2.26 13.04 -19.99
CA MET A 153 1.48 14.10 -20.65
C MET A 153 1.09 13.73 -22.08
N ALA A 154 1.98 13.06 -22.82
CA ALA A 154 1.65 12.59 -24.17
C ALA A 154 0.52 11.55 -24.16
N HIS A 155 0.53 10.62 -23.20
CA HIS A 155 -0.55 9.65 -23.03
C HIS A 155 -1.87 10.27 -22.55
N ILE A 156 -1.80 11.24 -21.62
CA ILE A 156 -2.96 11.98 -21.13
C ILE A 156 -3.65 12.69 -22.30
N LYS A 157 -2.86 13.40 -23.12
CA LYS A 157 -3.35 14.12 -24.30
C LYS A 157 -4.12 13.21 -25.26
N ILE A 158 -3.66 11.98 -25.50
CA ILE A 158 -4.37 11.02 -26.36
C ILE A 158 -5.76 10.70 -25.80
N LEU A 159 -5.90 10.53 -24.49
CA LEU A 159 -7.20 10.25 -23.87
C LEU A 159 -8.11 11.49 -23.86
N GLU A 160 -7.54 12.67 -23.60
CA GLU A 160 -8.28 13.94 -23.61
C GLU A 160 -8.77 14.31 -25.01
N GLU A 161 -7.98 14.08 -26.06
CA GLU A 161 -8.40 14.25 -27.47
C GLU A 161 -9.55 13.30 -27.86
N LEU A 162 -9.69 12.18 -27.15
CA LEU A 162 -10.82 11.26 -27.26
C LEU A 162 -11.93 11.57 -26.25
N ASP A 163 -11.91 12.74 -25.62
CA ASP A 163 -12.90 13.23 -24.65
C ASP A 163 -13.06 12.28 -23.44
N PHE A 164 -11.97 11.65 -23.01
CA PHE A 164 -11.96 10.74 -21.87
C PHE A 164 -11.16 11.34 -20.71
N ASP A 165 -11.79 11.45 -19.55
CA ASP A 165 -11.21 12.13 -18.37
C ASP A 165 -11.30 11.32 -17.07
N LEU A 166 -11.76 10.06 -17.12
CA LEU A 166 -11.69 9.11 -16.00
C LEU A 166 -10.27 8.53 -15.91
N ILE A 167 -9.29 9.40 -15.69
CA ILE A 167 -7.87 9.09 -15.77
C ILE A 167 -7.24 9.13 -14.37
N LYS A 168 -6.33 8.21 -14.09
CA LYS A 168 -5.34 8.35 -12.99
C LYS A 168 -3.94 8.11 -13.53
N VAL A 169 -2.92 8.66 -12.88
CA VAL A 169 -1.56 8.66 -13.42
C VAL A 169 -0.57 8.12 -12.40
N SER A 170 0.38 7.30 -12.84
CA SER A 170 1.52 6.88 -12.02
C SER A 170 2.83 7.01 -12.79
N LEU A 171 3.86 7.48 -12.10
CA LEU A 171 5.22 7.68 -12.58
C LEU A 171 6.16 6.91 -11.64
N LYS A 172 6.68 5.74 -12.04
CA LYS A 172 7.51 4.92 -11.16
C LYS A 172 8.90 4.72 -11.73
N SER A 173 9.92 4.86 -10.90
CA SER A 173 11.31 4.49 -11.21
C SER A 173 11.89 3.65 -10.07
N SER A 174 12.98 2.94 -10.34
CA SER A 174 13.75 2.22 -9.32
C SER A 174 14.60 3.18 -8.47
N ASP A 175 14.92 4.36 -9.01
CA ASP A 175 15.55 5.45 -8.26
C ASP A 175 14.50 6.30 -7.51
N VAL A 176 14.68 6.40 -6.20
CA VAL A 176 13.75 7.08 -5.30
C VAL A 176 13.70 8.58 -5.58
N LYS A 177 14.85 9.22 -5.82
CA LYS A 177 14.91 10.67 -6.08
C LYS A 177 14.21 11.02 -7.39
N SER A 178 14.48 10.26 -8.45
CA SER A 178 13.83 10.42 -9.74
C SER A 178 12.31 10.24 -9.66
N THR A 179 11.85 9.29 -8.83
CA THR A 179 10.41 9.05 -8.59
C THR A 179 9.77 10.27 -7.91
N ILE A 180 10.35 10.75 -6.80
CA ILE A 180 9.84 11.91 -6.06
C ILE A 180 9.77 13.14 -6.97
N ASN A 181 10.86 13.43 -7.68
CA ASN A 181 10.93 14.58 -8.58
C ASN A 181 9.91 14.50 -9.71
N ALA A 182 9.68 13.32 -10.31
CA ALA A 182 8.68 13.15 -11.36
C ALA A 182 7.26 13.47 -10.87
N TYR A 183 6.90 13.00 -9.66
CA TYR A 183 5.58 13.32 -9.08
C TYR A 183 5.43 14.80 -8.74
N ARG A 184 6.45 15.43 -8.15
CA ARG A 184 6.44 16.88 -7.88
C ARG A 184 6.29 17.70 -9.17
N LEU A 185 6.96 17.30 -10.24
CA LEU A 185 6.88 17.97 -11.54
C LEU A 185 5.50 17.83 -12.20
N ILE A 186 4.87 16.65 -12.14
CA ILE A 186 3.55 16.47 -12.77
C ILE A 186 2.40 17.02 -11.95
N TYR A 187 2.52 17.04 -10.61
CA TYR A 187 1.43 17.39 -9.69
C TYR A 187 0.71 18.70 -10.04
N PRO A 188 1.40 19.82 -10.35
CA PRO A 188 0.73 21.07 -10.71
C PRO A 188 0.18 21.08 -12.16
N LEU A 189 0.58 20.14 -13.01
CA LEU A 189 0.26 20.14 -14.44
C LEU A 189 -1.06 19.45 -14.77
N ILE A 190 -1.55 18.57 -13.90
CA ILE A 190 -2.71 17.71 -14.19
C ILE A 190 -3.77 17.76 -13.08
N PRO A 191 -5.07 17.65 -13.43
CA PRO A 191 -6.15 17.55 -12.45
C PRO A 191 -6.46 16.09 -12.05
N TYR A 192 -5.65 15.11 -12.49
CA TYR A 192 -5.94 13.70 -12.28
C TYR A 192 -5.30 13.15 -10.99
N PRO A 193 -5.92 12.16 -10.32
CA PRO A 193 -5.34 11.47 -9.18
C PRO A 193 -4.01 10.79 -9.53
N LEU A 194 -3.10 10.76 -8.56
CA LEU A 194 -1.77 10.16 -8.65
C LEU A 194 -1.71 8.86 -7.85
N HIS A 195 -1.32 7.79 -8.54
CA HIS A 195 -1.06 6.49 -7.94
C HIS A 195 0.42 6.30 -7.66
N LEU A 196 0.81 6.54 -6.41
CA LEU A 196 2.20 6.51 -5.97
C LEU A 196 2.75 5.10 -5.87
N GLY A 197 4.07 5.02 -5.99
CA GLY A 197 4.84 3.82 -5.69
C GLY A 197 6.24 3.94 -6.24
N VAL A 198 7.15 3.20 -5.64
CA VAL A 198 8.49 2.94 -6.18
C VAL A 198 8.42 1.57 -6.85
N THR A 199 8.97 1.43 -8.07
CA THR A 199 9.08 0.13 -8.74
C THR A 199 10.42 -0.51 -8.41
N GLU A 200 10.52 -1.83 -8.49
CA GLU A 200 11.78 -2.55 -8.27
C GLU A 200 12.48 -2.17 -6.95
N ALA A 201 11.70 -2.01 -5.87
CA ALA A 201 12.25 -1.57 -4.58
C ALA A 201 13.24 -2.60 -4.00
N GLY A 202 13.07 -3.88 -4.35
CA GLY A 202 13.93 -4.99 -3.96
C GLY A 202 13.26 -5.91 -2.94
N THR A 203 14.07 -6.74 -2.29
CA THR A 203 13.63 -7.62 -1.19
C THR A 203 13.20 -6.80 0.04
N TYR A 204 12.54 -7.45 1.01
CA TYR A 204 11.92 -6.79 2.16
C TYR A 204 12.77 -5.69 2.82
N LYS A 205 13.99 -6.01 3.29
CA LYS A 205 14.84 -5.07 4.05
C LYS A 205 15.13 -3.76 3.31
N GLY A 206 15.54 -3.83 2.04
CA GLY A 206 15.87 -2.64 1.25
C GLY A 206 14.63 -1.99 0.63
N GLY A 207 13.67 -2.81 0.19
CA GLY A 207 12.47 -2.37 -0.51
C GLY A 207 11.52 -1.59 0.38
N VAL A 208 11.41 -1.96 1.67
CA VAL A 208 10.63 -1.21 2.66
C VAL A 208 11.19 0.20 2.83
N ILE A 209 12.51 0.35 3.01
CA ILE A 209 13.17 1.64 3.19
C ILE A 209 12.95 2.53 1.95
N LYS A 210 13.22 2.00 0.75
CA LYS A 210 13.02 2.75 -0.50
C LYS A 210 11.56 3.18 -0.68
N SER A 211 10.62 2.29 -0.40
CA SER A 211 9.19 2.58 -0.54
C SER A 211 8.74 3.60 0.49
N ALA A 212 9.16 3.48 1.75
CA ALA A 212 8.84 4.44 2.81
C ALA A 212 9.37 5.83 2.51
N ILE A 213 10.61 5.96 2.02
CA ILE A 213 11.18 7.27 1.63
C ILE A 213 10.45 7.81 0.40
N GLY A 214 10.30 7.01 -0.66
CA GLY A 214 9.72 7.47 -1.92
C GLY A 214 8.24 7.84 -1.84
N ILE A 215 7.44 7.02 -1.16
CA ILE A 215 6.01 7.26 -0.97
C ILE A 215 5.81 8.28 0.15
N GLY A 216 6.49 8.11 1.29
CA GLY A 216 6.31 8.95 2.47
C GLY A 216 6.67 10.41 2.26
N ALA A 217 7.73 10.70 1.50
CA ALA A 217 8.08 12.08 1.16
C ALA A 217 6.93 12.78 0.40
N LEU A 218 6.38 12.14 -0.63
CA LEU A 218 5.28 12.70 -1.42
C LEU A 218 3.99 12.86 -0.59
N LEU A 219 3.65 11.85 0.21
CA LEU A 219 2.47 11.90 1.08
C LEU A 219 2.59 13.01 2.14
N SER A 220 3.77 13.25 2.69
CA SER A 220 4.01 14.36 3.64
C SER A 220 3.80 15.75 3.03
N GLU A 221 3.90 15.85 1.69
CA GLU A 221 3.62 17.06 0.91
C GLU A 221 2.15 17.15 0.46
N GLY A 222 1.31 16.17 0.81
CA GLY A 222 -0.06 16.07 0.33
C GLY A 222 -0.19 15.62 -1.12
N ILE A 223 0.87 15.05 -1.71
CA ILE A 223 0.87 14.52 -3.08
C ILE A 223 0.57 13.03 -3.02
N GLY A 224 -0.46 12.59 -3.75
CA GLY A 224 -0.82 11.17 -3.91
C GLY A 224 -2.22 10.85 -3.40
N ASP A 225 -2.92 9.99 -4.13
CA ASP A 225 -4.33 9.65 -3.88
C ASP A 225 -4.50 8.13 -3.66
N THR A 226 -3.59 7.32 -4.19
CA THR A 226 -3.52 5.87 -3.95
C THR A 226 -2.06 5.44 -3.94
N ILE A 227 -1.73 4.39 -3.20
CA ILE A 227 -0.35 3.88 -3.10
C ILE A 227 -0.28 2.40 -3.46
N ARG A 228 0.89 1.99 -3.95
CA ARG A 228 1.32 0.59 -3.99
C ARG A 228 2.80 0.50 -3.62
N VAL A 229 3.10 -0.34 -2.64
CA VAL A 229 4.46 -0.79 -2.32
C VAL A 229 4.79 -1.95 -3.27
N SER A 230 5.99 -1.96 -3.87
CA SER A 230 6.40 -3.01 -4.81
C SER A 230 7.63 -3.74 -4.27
N LEU A 231 7.41 -4.89 -3.61
CA LEU A 231 8.48 -5.68 -3.01
C LEU A 231 8.69 -6.98 -3.79
N THR A 232 9.89 -7.54 -3.75
CA THR A 232 10.12 -8.95 -4.10
C THR A 232 9.77 -9.82 -2.90
N GLU A 233 8.50 -9.82 -2.49
CA GLU A 233 7.99 -10.52 -1.28
C GLU A 233 6.50 -10.89 -1.44
N SER A 234 5.86 -11.55 -0.48
CA SER A 234 4.40 -11.73 -0.44
C SER A 234 3.64 -10.41 -0.65
N PRO A 235 2.54 -10.41 -1.46
CA PRO A 235 1.66 -9.25 -1.57
C PRO A 235 1.06 -8.79 -0.23
N LEU A 236 0.96 -9.69 0.76
CA LEU A 236 0.53 -9.35 2.11
C LEU A 236 1.52 -8.39 2.79
N GLU A 237 2.82 -8.60 2.58
CA GLU A 237 3.85 -7.69 3.10
C GLU A 237 3.80 -6.33 2.39
N GLU A 238 3.52 -6.29 1.09
CA GLU A 238 3.31 -5.00 0.39
C GLU A 238 2.15 -4.22 1.02
N VAL A 239 1.06 -4.89 1.41
CA VAL A 239 -0.09 -4.28 2.10
C VAL A 239 0.29 -3.81 3.49
N ARG A 240 0.95 -4.66 4.29
CA ARG A 240 1.41 -4.32 5.65
C ARG A 240 2.27 -3.08 5.64
N VAL A 241 3.28 -3.05 4.76
CA VAL A 241 4.19 -1.90 4.62
C VAL A 241 3.44 -0.65 4.15
N GLY A 242 2.47 -0.79 3.25
CA GLY A 242 1.63 0.33 2.84
C GLY A 242 0.82 0.92 3.99
N TRP A 243 0.29 0.07 4.89
CA TRP A 243 -0.39 0.52 6.11
C TRP A 243 0.56 1.22 7.05
N GLU A 244 1.75 0.67 7.29
CA GLU A 244 2.75 1.28 8.17
C GLU A 244 3.21 2.67 7.67
N ILE A 245 3.39 2.85 6.35
CA ILE A 245 3.71 4.17 5.78
C ILE A 245 2.60 5.19 6.07
N LEU A 246 1.33 4.81 5.87
CA LEU A 246 0.20 5.70 6.08
C LEU A 246 -0.06 5.97 7.57
N LYS A 247 0.16 4.97 8.43
CA LYS A 247 0.09 5.09 9.89
C LYS A 247 1.16 6.02 10.45
N ALA A 248 2.40 5.89 9.98
CA ALA A 248 3.52 6.75 10.37
C ALA A 248 3.26 8.24 10.06
N LEU A 249 2.52 8.52 8.99
CA LEU A 249 2.10 9.88 8.60
C LEU A 249 0.74 10.30 9.18
N LYS A 250 0.10 9.45 10.00
CA LYS A 250 -1.25 9.66 10.55
C LYS A 250 -2.31 9.96 9.49
N LEU A 251 -2.12 9.41 8.29
CA LEU A 251 -3.05 9.54 7.17
C LEU A 251 -4.16 8.48 7.23
N ARG A 252 -3.85 7.32 7.83
CA ARG A 252 -4.79 6.23 8.09
C ARG A 252 -4.38 5.51 9.36
N GLU A 253 -5.36 5.02 10.12
CA GLU A 253 -5.14 4.27 11.35
C GLU A 253 -5.83 2.90 11.20
N ARG A 254 -5.10 1.84 11.56
CA ARG A 254 -5.59 0.46 11.67
C ARG A 254 -4.64 -0.36 12.53
N GLY A 255 -5.22 -1.15 13.42
CA GLY A 255 -4.51 -2.03 14.33
C GLY A 255 -3.56 -1.28 15.25
N VAL A 256 -2.64 -2.03 15.85
CA VAL A 256 -1.73 -1.48 16.85
C VAL A 256 -0.70 -0.54 16.22
N ASN A 257 -0.58 0.66 16.79
CA ASN A 257 0.57 1.53 16.65
C ASN A 257 1.52 1.27 17.81
N PHE A 258 2.60 0.52 17.55
CA PHE A 258 3.54 0.12 18.59
C PHE A 258 4.65 1.15 18.76
N ILE A 259 4.91 1.56 20.00
CA ILE A 259 5.95 2.51 20.35
C ILE A 259 6.86 1.86 21.39
N SER A 260 8.16 1.86 21.15
CA SER A 260 9.14 1.42 22.15
C SER A 260 10.30 2.39 22.22
N CYS A 261 10.81 2.65 23.43
CA CYS A 261 12.05 3.41 23.56
C CYS A 261 13.25 2.57 23.05
N PRO A 262 14.29 3.19 22.51
CA PRO A 262 15.43 2.49 21.90
C PRO A 262 16.36 1.78 22.91
N THR A 263 15.97 1.70 24.19
CA THR A 263 16.80 1.45 25.39
C THR A 263 17.80 2.57 25.69
N CYS A 264 18.27 2.64 26.94
CA CYS A 264 19.33 3.55 27.38
C CYS A 264 19.93 3.06 28.71
N GLY A 265 20.90 3.78 29.28
CA GLY A 265 21.50 3.44 30.59
C GLY A 265 20.54 3.44 31.78
N ARG A 266 19.28 3.82 31.59
CA ARG A 266 18.21 3.75 32.61
C ARG A 266 17.34 2.50 32.48
N CYS A 267 17.58 1.65 31.48
CA CYS A 267 16.77 0.46 31.25
C CYS A 267 16.90 -0.52 32.43
N GLN A 268 15.78 -0.90 33.02
CA GLN A 268 15.72 -1.77 34.22
C GLN A 268 15.10 -3.14 33.93
N ILE A 269 14.77 -3.42 32.67
CA ILE A 269 14.17 -4.66 32.19
C ILE A 269 14.79 -5.06 30.85
N ASP A 270 14.65 -6.34 30.47
CA ASP A 270 14.89 -6.79 29.10
C ASP A 270 13.79 -6.26 28.16
N LEU A 271 13.94 -4.98 27.79
CA LEU A 271 12.98 -4.27 26.97
C LEU A 271 12.87 -4.86 25.56
N ILE A 272 13.97 -5.35 24.99
CA ILE A 272 13.98 -5.83 23.60
C ILE A 272 13.09 -7.06 23.49
N THR A 273 13.23 -8.01 24.41
CA THR A 273 12.39 -9.21 24.45
C THR A 273 10.94 -8.85 24.71
N LEU A 274 10.67 -8.01 25.71
CA LEU A 274 9.31 -7.58 26.05
C LEU A 274 8.63 -6.85 24.87
N ALA A 275 9.32 -5.93 24.22
CA ALA A 275 8.78 -5.16 23.10
C ALA A 275 8.36 -6.07 21.94
N LYS A 276 9.20 -7.04 21.57
CA LYS A 276 8.85 -8.04 20.53
C LYS A 276 7.65 -8.89 20.94
N GLN A 277 7.59 -9.31 22.19
CA GLN A 277 6.47 -10.11 22.69
C GLN A 277 5.15 -9.31 22.66
N VAL A 278 5.18 -8.04 23.04
CA VAL A 278 4.02 -7.15 22.97
C VAL A 278 3.59 -6.96 21.52
N GLU A 279 4.50 -6.63 20.62
CA GLU A 279 4.21 -6.43 19.19
C GLU A 279 3.60 -7.70 18.55
N GLU A 280 4.20 -8.87 18.79
CA GLU A 280 3.68 -10.16 18.32
C GLU A 280 2.29 -10.45 18.89
N ARG A 281 2.11 -10.25 20.20
CA ARG A 281 0.88 -10.61 20.92
C ARG A 281 -0.33 -9.84 20.40
N PHE A 282 -0.16 -8.57 20.10
CA PHE A 282 -1.25 -7.69 19.70
C PHE A 282 -1.33 -7.45 18.19
N SER A 283 -0.54 -8.18 17.39
CA SER A 283 -0.49 -8.07 15.92
C SER A 283 -1.81 -8.31 15.19
N ARG A 284 -2.79 -8.96 15.85
CA ARG A 284 -4.11 -9.30 15.27
C ARG A 284 -5.22 -8.31 15.62
N ILE A 285 -4.97 -7.35 16.50
CA ILE A 285 -5.94 -6.31 16.84
C ILE A 285 -6.13 -5.42 15.60
N GLU A 286 -7.39 -5.20 15.20
CA GLU A 286 -7.72 -4.36 14.04
C GLU A 286 -8.08 -2.93 14.45
N GLU A 287 -8.52 -2.76 15.71
CA GLU A 287 -8.84 -1.48 16.30
C GLU A 287 -7.58 -0.60 16.37
N PRO A 288 -7.69 0.70 16.02
CA PRO A 288 -6.56 1.62 16.10
C PRO A 288 -6.25 1.94 17.57
N ILE A 289 -5.26 1.27 18.14
CA ILE A 289 -4.78 1.51 19.51
C ILE A 289 -3.28 1.75 19.51
N THR A 290 -2.79 2.62 20.39
CA THR A 290 -1.36 2.84 20.59
C THR A 290 -0.90 2.10 21.84
N ILE A 291 0.11 1.23 21.70
CA ILE A 291 0.73 0.51 22.81
C ILE A 291 2.19 0.96 22.95
N ALA A 292 2.55 1.43 24.13
CA ALA A 292 3.90 1.89 24.45
C ALA A 292 4.64 0.92 25.40
N THR A 293 5.83 0.47 25.03
CA THR A 293 6.70 -0.33 25.92
C THR A 293 7.99 0.42 26.22
N MET A 294 8.19 0.76 27.49
CA MET A 294 9.28 1.61 27.95
C MET A 294 10.17 0.88 28.96
N GLY A 295 11.49 1.03 28.82
CA GLY A 295 12.46 0.28 29.62
C GLY A 295 12.70 0.80 31.04
N CYS A 296 12.17 1.97 31.41
CA CYS A 296 12.41 2.58 32.72
C CYS A 296 11.17 3.30 33.28
N ALA A 297 11.02 3.29 34.60
CA ALA A 297 9.94 3.98 35.30
C ALA A 297 10.14 5.50 35.41
N VAL A 298 11.32 6.01 35.07
CA VAL A 298 11.67 7.44 35.21
C VAL A 298 11.06 8.27 34.08
N ASN A 299 11.40 7.94 32.83
CA ASN A 299 10.87 8.65 31.66
C ASN A 299 9.72 7.88 30.99
N GLY A 300 9.65 6.56 31.20
CA GLY A 300 8.69 5.69 30.53
C GLY A 300 7.23 6.14 30.68
N PRO A 301 6.73 6.50 31.88
CA PRO A 301 5.36 6.96 32.05
C PRO A 301 5.04 8.24 31.25
N ASN A 302 6.00 9.18 31.19
CA ASN A 302 5.83 10.42 30.44
C ASN A 302 5.91 10.19 28.93
N GLU A 303 6.85 9.36 28.47
CA GLU A 303 7.00 8.98 27.06
C GLU A 303 5.79 8.16 26.56
N ALA A 304 5.17 7.38 27.44
CA ALA A 304 3.98 6.57 27.14
C ALA A 304 2.64 7.32 27.33
N ARG A 305 2.65 8.59 27.77
CA ARG A 305 1.41 9.34 28.10
C ARG A 305 0.46 9.49 26.92
N HIS A 306 1.00 9.51 25.70
CA HIS A 306 0.23 9.62 24.47
C HIS A 306 -0.31 8.28 23.96
N ALA A 307 0.03 7.17 24.61
CA ALA A 307 -0.45 5.84 24.26
C ALA A 307 -1.77 5.52 24.98
N ASP A 308 -2.61 4.71 24.34
CA ASP A 308 -3.82 4.17 24.95
C ASP A 308 -3.48 3.22 26.09
N TYR A 309 -2.43 2.41 25.89
CA TYR A 309 -1.91 1.47 26.87
C TYR A 309 -0.38 1.52 26.89
N GLY A 310 0.22 1.20 28.04
CA GLY A 310 1.67 1.07 28.07
C GLY A 310 2.24 0.34 29.27
N ILE A 311 3.50 -0.06 29.13
CA ILE A 311 4.33 -0.67 30.16
C ILE A 311 5.53 0.24 30.40
N ALA A 312 5.87 0.49 31.67
CA ALA A 312 7.18 1.01 32.07
C ALA A 312 7.90 0.03 33.01
N GLY A 313 9.08 -0.42 32.62
CA GLY A 313 9.89 -1.34 33.41
C GLY A 313 10.52 -0.68 34.64
N GLY A 314 10.59 -1.41 35.75
CA GLY A 314 11.28 -1.05 36.99
C GLY A 314 12.19 -2.19 37.47
N ILE A 315 12.88 -2.03 38.60
CA ILE A 315 13.68 -3.10 39.21
C ILE A 315 12.73 -4.13 39.84
N SER A 316 12.72 -5.37 39.34
CA SER A 316 11.88 -6.49 39.82
C SER A 316 10.36 -6.31 39.69
N GLU A 317 9.89 -5.09 39.40
CA GLU A 317 8.48 -4.75 39.12
C GLU A 317 8.37 -3.90 37.85
N GLY A 318 7.16 -3.71 37.35
CA GLY A 318 6.85 -2.74 36.30
C GLY A 318 5.46 -2.15 36.50
N CYS A 319 5.20 -1.06 35.79
CA CYS A 319 3.95 -0.32 35.85
C CYS A 319 3.19 -0.48 34.53
N ILE A 320 1.88 -0.68 34.63
CA ILE A 320 0.96 -0.69 33.49
C ILE A 320 0.12 0.59 33.53
N PHE A 321 0.02 1.24 32.38
CA PHE A 321 -0.68 2.50 32.19
C PHE A 321 -1.80 2.36 31.18
N LYS A 322 -2.86 3.15 31.35
CA LYS A 322 -3.94 3.33 30.39
C LYS A 322 -4.24 4.82 30.28
N LYS A 323 -4.18 5.38 29.06
CA LYS A 323 -4.43 6.81 28.78
C LYS A 323 -3.64 7.76 29.70
N GLY A 324 -2.41 7.39 30.04
CA GLY A 324 -1.52 8.16 30.92
C GLY A 324 -1.77 7.99 32.43
N GLU A 325 -2.74 7.17 32.84
CA GLU A 325 -3.01 6.86 34.25
C GLU A 325 -2.39 5.52 34.65
N LEU A 326 -1.81 5.46 35.86
CA LEU A 326 -1.27 4.21 36.42
C LEU A 326 -2.43 3.29 36.83
N ILE A 327 -2.50 2.12 36.20
CA ILE A 327 -3.55 1.12 36.50
C ILE A 327 -3.06 0.14 37.56
N LYS A 328 -1.87 -0.42 37.37
CA LYS A 328 -1.35 -1.47 38.25
C LYS A 328 0.18 -1.49 38.25
N LYS A 329 0.74 -1.92 39.37
CA LYS A 329 2.13 -2.36 39.48
C LYS A 329 2.16 -3.86 39.62
N VAL A 330 3.00 -4.53 38.84
CA VAL A 330 3.10 -5.99 38.81
C VAL A 330 4.55 -6.45 38.69
N PRO A 331 4.89 -7.68 39.12
CA PRO A 331 6.16 -8.32 38.80
C PRO A 331 6.46 -8.32 37.29
N GLN A 332 7.74 -8.27 36.91
CA GLN A 332 8.14 -8.15 35.49
C GLN A 332 7.58 -9.26 34.59
N ASP A 333 7.53 -10.49 35.09
CA ASP A 333 7.02 -11.67 34.40
C ASP A 333 5.50 -11.66 34.20
N ALA A 334 4.77 -10.86 35.00
CA ALA A 334 3.32 -10.69 34.87
C ALA A 334 2.92 -9.55 33.91
N LEU A 335 3.84 -8.67 33.50
CA LEU A 335 3.53 -7.44 32.75
C LEU A 335 2.74 -7.69 31.47
N LEU A 336 3.17 -8.65 30.64
CA LEU A 336 2.53 -8.93 29.36
C LEU A 336 1.13 -9.49 29.53
N LEU A 337 0.96 -10.44 30.45
CA LEU A 337 -0.31 -11.12 30.71
C LEU A 337 -1.35 -10.15 31.29
N GLU A 338 -0.92 -9.28 32.20
CA GLU A 338 -1.79 -8.27 32.82
C GLU A 338 -2.18 -7.17 31.81
N LEU A 339 -1.23 -6.72 30.97
CA LEU A 339 -1.54 -5.78 29.88
C LEU A 339 -2.57 -6.37 28.91
N GLU A 340 -2.39 -7.64 28.52
CA GLU A 340 -3.32 -8.35 27.65
C GLU A 340 -4.72 -8.43 28.26
N GLY A 341 -4.83 -8.79 29.54
CA GLY A 341 -6.11 -8.82 30.24
C GLY A 341 -6.84 -7.48 30.23
N ILE A 342 -6.11 -6.38 30.42
CA ILE A 342 -6.66 -5.02 30.37
C ILE A 342 -7.17 -4.69 28.96
N ILE A 343 -6.34 -4.89 27.93
CA ILE A 343 -6.68 -4.54 26.55
C ILE A 343 -7.88 -5.37 26.07
N LEU A 344 -7.89 -6.68 26.31
CA LEU A 344 -8.98 -7.57 25.88
C LEU A 344 -10.30 -7.25 26.58
N THR A 345 -10.25 -6.85 27.86
CA THR A 345 -11.44 -6.42 28.58
C THR A 345 -12.00 -5.13 27.98
N ASP A 346 -11.14 -4.21 27.57
CA ASP A 346 -11.57 -2.95 26.96
C ASP A 346 -12.09 -3.14 25.53
N THR A 347 -11.48 -4.03 24.72
CA THR A 347 -11.91 -4.29 23.34
C THR A 347 -13.14 -5.20 23.24
N ALA A 348 -13.44 -6.02 24.26
CA ALA A 348 -14.65 -6.84 24.28
C ALA A 348 -15.92 -6.06 24.71
N ASN A 349 -15.75 -4.89 25.34
CA ASN A 349 -16.83 -4.07 25.88
C ASN A 349 -17.15 -2.81 25.04
N GLY A 350 -16.45 -2.61 23.93
CA GLY A 350 -16.67 -1.50 22.98
C GLY A 350 -17.04 -2.03 21.61
#